data_AF-A0A1W5CXU2-F1
#
_entry.id   AF-A0A1W5CXU2-F1
#
_cell.length_a   1.000
_cell.length_b   1.000
_cell.length_c   1.000
_cell.angle_alpha   90.00
_cell.angle_beta   90.00
_cell.angle_gamma   90.00
#
_symmetry.space_group_name_H-M   'P 1'
#
loop_
_entity.id
_entity.type
_entity.pdbx_description
1 polymer ?
#
loop_
_entity_poly.entity_id
_entity_poly.type
_entity_poly.pdbx_seq_one_letter_code
_entity_poly.pdbx_strand_id
1 'polypeptide(L)'
;MGGSLLEYLRMKVHPDIQNRSWTEILVKGEHKRTSSGVNISSLEKRDKLFNWQRPTTTQIGSKTLQLLCFPGVDYVQHYAAITATYLSLTKRDPDIVRYVNPSQRQRLEPILGSNLRKMGPVDIVIMGYVHGLQRWSQGGWEGGDNDELFAWKKLQSPNGHRIALLGCRVSFWGDIAGNVVRVLQKLNKVSCVLYVGKLGSLRAEHSPNQWLATGCQSLVHSEMVQWENPLGPLVQDNASVVQGLHCTLGSVLNETKEWLKEHRRKYYDFVDPEIGHMARASVDGGTQFGYLHIISDNLAMKYTHDLSNERVNIVLQNRKKLVEEIEDILGQFFEQWDPR
;
A
#
# COMPACT_ATOMS: atom_id res chain seq x y z
N MET A 1 -9.54 -10.14 -12.88
CA MET A 1 -8.30 -10.66 -13.53
C MET A 1 -8.64 -11.85 -14.43
N GLY A 2 -8.46 -11.73 -15.76
CA GLY A 2 -8.79 -12.77 -16.75
C GLY A 2 -7.58 -13.66 -17.08
N GLY A 3 -7.30 -13.89 -18.37
CA GLY A 3 -6.18 -14.73 -18.84
C GLY A 3 -4.77 -14.32 -18.37
N SER A 4 -4.61 -13.13 -17.77
CA SER A 4 -3.35 -12.64 -17.18
C SER A 4 -3.16 -13.00 -15.70
N LEU A 5 -4.13 -13.63 -15.04
CA LEU A 5 -4.07 -13.94 -13.60
C LEU A 5 -2.87 -14.83 -13.24
N LEU A 6 -2.60 -15.87 -14.04
CA LEU A 6 -1.48 -16.78 -13.75
C LEU A 6 -0.13 -16.07 -13.84
N GLU A 7 0.04 -15.17 -14.82
CA GLU A 7 1.26 -14.37 -14.96
C GLU A 7 1.44 -13.40 -13.79
N TYR A 8 0.34 -12.73 -13.39
CA TYR A 8 0.33 -11.91 -12.18
C TYR A 8 0.79 -12.71 -10.94
N LEU A 9 0.24 -13.91 -10.73
CA LEU A 9 0.58 -14.75 -9.58
C LEU A 9 2.03 -15.23 -9.61
N ARG A 10 2.58 -15.58 -10.78
CA ARG A 10 4.00 -15.99 -10.92
C ARG A 10 4.97 -14.90 -10.46
N MET A 11 4.61 -13.63 -10.60
CA MET A 11 5.41 -12.51 -10.10
C MET A 11 5.31 -12.27 -8.58
N LYS A 12 4.35 -12.91 -7.90
CA LYS A 12 4.04 -12.65 -6.49
C LYS A 12 4.33 -13.84 -5.58
N VAL A 13 4.06 -15.05 -6.06
CA VAL A 13 4.26 -16.29 -5.30
C VAL A 13 5.75 -16.52 -5.05
N HIS A 14 6.09 -16.90 -3.82
CA HIS A 14 7.47 -17.17 -3.44
C HIS A 14 8.10 -18.29 -4.31
N PRO A 15 9.33 -18.14 -4.80
CA PRO A 15 10.00 -19.16 -5.64
C PRO A 15 10.00 -20.59 -5.05
N ASP A 16 10.18 -20.73 -3.73
CA ASP A 16 10.12 -22.05 -3.06
C ASP A 16 8.78 -22.79 -3.26
N ILE A 17 7.68 -22.06 -3.44
CA ILE A 17 6.36 -22.63 -3.75
C ILE A 17 6.29 -23.01 -5.24
N GLN A 18 7.00 -22.28 -6.11
CA GLN A 18 7.02 -22.57 -7.54
C GLN A 18 7.86 -23.80 -7.86
N ASN A 19 9.00 -23.96 -7.18
CA ASN A 19 10.06 -24.90 -7.56
C ASN A 19 9.97 -26.27 -6.86
N ARG A 20 9.13 -26.41 -5.84
CA ARG A 20 9.03 -27.64 -5.03
C ARG A 20 7.58 -27.98 -4.68
N SER A 21 7.32 -29.28 -4.55
CA SER A 21 6.06 -29.80 -4.03
C SER A 21 6.10 -29.87 -2.50
N TRP A 22 5.03 -29.36 -1.88
CA TRP A 22 4.83 -29.33 -0.44
C TRP A 22 3.57 -30.11 -0.09
N THR A 23 3.51 -30.70 1.11
CA THR A 23 2.25 -31.26 1.64
C THR A 23 1.51 -30.28 2.52
N GLU A 24 2.20 -29.23 3.00
CA GLU A 24 1.61 -28.17 3.79
C GLU A 24 2.36 -26.86 3.55
N ILE A 25 1.61 -25.78 3.39
CA ILE A 25 2.13 -24.41 3.34
C ILE A 25 1.40 -23.58 4.40
N LEU A 26 2.14 -23.08 5.38
CA LEU A 26 1.61 -22.25 6.45
C LEU A 26 2.00 -20.79 6.23
N VAL A 27 1.03 -19.92 5.96
CA VAL A 27 1.23 -18.47 5.84
C VAL A 27 1.05 -17.81 7.21
N LYS A 28 2.06 -17.08 7.67
CA LYS A 28 2.08 -16.49 9.03
C LYS A 28 2.51 -15.04 9.00
N GLY A 29 1.90 -14.21 9.85
CA GLY A 29 2.34 -12.85 10.11
C GLY A 29 3.54 -12.84 11.06
N GLU A 30 4.75 -12.86 10.51
CA GLU A 30 6.01 -12.80 11.24
C GLU A 30 7.08 -12.16 10.34
N HIS A 31 7.71 -11.08 10.79
CA HIS A 31 8.79 -10.44 10.03
C HIS A 31 10.14 -11.02 10.44
N LYS A 32 10.66 -11.97 9.65
CA LYS A 32 11.93 -12.65 9.91
C LYS A 32 12.76 -12.72 8.64
N ARG A 33 13.98 -12.16 8.69
CA ARG A 33 14.86 -12.03 7.51
C ARG A 33 16.30 -12.51 7.72
N THR A 34 16.81 -12.44 8.95
CA THR A 34 18.25 -12.64 9.24
C THR A 34 18.60 -13.94 9.96
N SER A 35 17.61 -14.79 10.26
CA SER A 35 17.86 -16.03 10.98
C SER A 35 18.30 -17.17 10.06
N SER A 36 19.08 -18.11 10.60
CA SER A 36 19.45 -19.35 9.90
C SER A 36 18.21 -20.11 9.41
N GLY A 37 18.24 -20.59 8.17
CA GLY A 37 17.13 -21.32 7.53
C GLY A 37 16.03 -20.46 6.92
N VAL A 38 16.16 -19.13 6.94
CA VAL A 38 15.24 -18.21 6.24
C VAL A 38 15.71 -18.00 4.80
N ASN A 39 14.83 -18.25 3.83
CA ASN A 39 15.07 -17.96 2.43
C ASN A 39 14.41 -16.63 2.05
N ILE A 40 15.18 -15.74 1.43
CA ILE A 40 14.69 -14.49 0.88
C ILE A 40 14.25 -14.71 -0.57
N SER A 41 13.08 -14.18 -0.93
CA SER A 41 12.55 -14.28 -2.30
C SER A 41 13.51 -13.67 -3.31
N SER A 42 13.83 -14.41 -4.37
CA SER A 42 14.57 -13.86 -5.52
C SER A 42 13.76 -12.83 -6.33
N LEU A 43 12.47 -12.66 -6.04
CA LEU A 43 11.56 -11.70 -6.68
C LEU A 43 11.51 -10.34 -5.97
N GLU A 44 12.39 -10.07 -5.00
CA GLU A 44 12.54 -8.74 -4.40
C GLU A 44 13.01 -7.71 -5.44
N LYS A 45 12.41 -6.51 -5.40
CA LYS A 45 12.63 -5.46 -6.40
C LYS A 45 13.90 -4.65 -6.08
N ARG A 46 15.04 -5.09 -6.58
CA ARG A 46 16.35 -4.46 -6.31
C ARG A 46 16.54 -3.07 -6.93
N ASP A 47 15.66 -2.70 -7.85
CA ASP A 47 15.65 -1.39 -8.53
C ASP A 47 14.87 -0.31 -7.75
N LYS A 48 14.25 -0.67 -6.61
CA LYS A 48 13.42 0.25 -5.84
C LYS A 48 14.01 0.56 -4.47
N LEU A 49 13.91 1.82 -4.08
CA LEU A 49 14.30 2.26 -2.74
C LEU A 49 13.35 1.73 -1.65
N PHE A 50 12.05 1.65 -1.96
CA PHE A 50 10.98 1.28 -1.03
C PHE A 50 10.01 0.25 -1.65
N ASN A 51 9.23 -0.44 -0.80
CA ASN A 51 8.28 -1.49 -1.18
C ASN A 51 8.90 -2.58 -2.09
N TRP A 52 10.09 -3.04 -1.72
CA TRP A 52 10.81 -4.08 -2.42
C TRP A 52 10.84 -5.40 -1.67
N GLN A 53 10.76 -5.38 -0.34
CA GLN A 53 10.77 -6.59 0.46
C GLN A 53 9.52 -7.42 0.21
N ARG A 54 9.73 -8.74 0.11
CA ARG A 54 8.67 -9.73 -0.06
C ARG A 54 8.66 -10.67 1.14
N PRO A 55 7.59 -11.47 1.31
CA PRO A 55 7.60 -12.53 2.30
C PRO A 55 8.82 -13.44 2.12
N THR A 56 9.31 -13.94 3.24
CA THR A 56 10.39 -14.93 3.28
C THR A 56 9.81 -16.32 3.53
N THR A 57 10.62 -17.35 3.37
CA THR A 57 10.20 -18.71 3.69
C THR A 57 11.12 -19.37 4.70
N THR A 58 10.60 -20.36 5.40
CA THR A 58 11.38 -21.27 6.25
C THR A 58 10.82 -22.67 6.10
N GLN A 59 11.68 -23.65 5.84
CA GLN A 59 11.26 -25.04 5.73
C GLN A 59 11.19 -25.68 7.12
N ILE A 60 10.10 -26.38 7.41
CA ILE A 60 9.94 -27.21 8.61
C ILE A 60 9.88 -28.68 8.19
N GLY A 61 10.84 -29.49 8.65
CA GLY A 61 10.96 -30.88 8.25
C GLY A 61 11.20 -31.02 6.74
N SER A 62 10.69 -32.09 6.12
CA SER A 62 10.91 -32.37 4.69
C SER A 62 9.78 -31.93 3.76
N LYS A 63 8.60 -31.57 4.28
CA LYS A 63 7.42 -31.34 3.43
C LYS A 63 6.51 -30.17 3.85
N THR A 64 6.88 -29.40 4.87
CA THR A 64 6.13 -28.20 5.30
C THR A 64 6.94 -26.94 5.00
N LEU A 65 6.29 -25.95 4.38
CA LEU A 65 6.85 -24.63 4.12
C LEU A 65 6.12 -23.58 4.95
N GLN A 66 6.84 -22.76 5.70
CA GLN A 66 6.28 -21.54 6.27
C GLN A 66 6.56 -20.36 5.33
N LEU A 67 5.51 -19.60 5.00
CA LEU A 67 5.59 -18.33 4.29
C LEU A 67 5.38 -17.19 5.30
N LEU A 68 6.45 -16.44 5.58
CA LEU A 68 6.50 -15.43 6.62
C LEU A 68 6.25 -14.03 6.01
N CYS A 69 5.04 -13.52 6.21
CA CYS A 69 4.61 -12.21 5.75
C CYS A 69 4.85 -11.16 6.85
N PHE A 70 5.07 -9.90 6.47
CA PHE A 70 5.05 -8.81 7.45
C PHE A 70 3.71 -8.85 8.21
N PRO A 71 3.68 -8.69 9.56
CA PRO A 71 2.46 -8.88 10.34
C PRO A 71 1.33 -7.90 9.99
N GLY A 72 0.39 -8.36 9.16
CA GLY A 72 -0.89 -7.73 8.86
C GLY A 72 -1.91 -8.82 8.55
N VAL A 73 -3.15 -8.66 9.01
CA VAL A 73 -4.24 -9.61 8.74
C VAL A 73 -4.49 -9.72 7.24
N ASP A 74 -4.66 -8.59 6.58
CA ASP A 74 -4.97 -8.55 5.15
C ASP A 74 -3.80 -9.06 4.32
N TYR A 75 -2.56 -8.76 4.73
CA TYR A 75 -1.37 -9.19 4.01
C TYR A 75 -1.14 -10.70 4.10
N VAL A 76 -1.38 -11.31 5.27
CA VAL A 76 -1.34 -12.76 5.45
C VAL A 76 -2.42 -13.45 4.61
N GLN A 77 -3.65 -12.96 4.67
CA GLN A 77 -4.76 -13.52 3.90
C GLN A 77 -4.56 -13.34 2.39
N HIS A 78 -4.04 -12.20 1.96
CA HIS A 78 -3.66 -11.94 0.58
C HIS A 78 -2.65 -12.96 0.05
N TYR A 79 -1.58 -13.24 0.81
CA TYR A 79 -0.58 -14.23 0.38
C TYR A 79 -1.08 -15.67 0.47
N ALA A 80 -1.97 -15.99 1.41
CA ALA A 80 -2.67 -17.27 1.43
C ALA A 80 -3.52 -17.45 0.17
N ALA A 81 -4.33 -16.45 -0.19
CA ALA A 81 -5.16 -16.47 -1.38
C ALA A 81 -4.33 -16.53 -2.67
N ILE A 82 -3.24 -15.75 -2.79
CA ILE A 82 -2.29 -15.81 -3.91
C ILE A 82 -1.71 -17.22 -4.06
N THR A 83 -1.28 -17.82 -2.95
CA THR A 83 -0.65 -19.14 -2.95
C THR A 83 -1.64 -20.22 -3.37
N ALA A 84 -2.81 -20.27 -2.73
CA ALA A 84 -3.85 -21.25 -3.04
C ALA A 84 -4.33 -21.14 -4.50
N THR A 85 -4.57 -19.91 -4.97
CA THR A 85 -5.00 -19.66 -6.36
C THR A 85 -3.93 -20.12 -7.35
N TYR A 86 -2.66 -19.86 -7.07
CA TYR A 86 -1.56 -20.30 -7.93
C TYR A 86 -1.44 -21.82 -7.98
N LEU A 87 -1.57 -22.51 -6.85
CA LEU A 87 -1.56 -23.98 -6.82
C LEU A 87 -2.72 -24.54 -7.67
N SER A 88 -3.93 -24.04 -7.46
CA SER A 88 -5.11 -24.42 -8.25
C SER A 88 -4.89 -24.25 -9.76
N LEU A 89 -4.43 -23.07 -10.20
CA LEU A 89 -4.18 -22.78 -11.62
C LEU A 89 -3.01 -23.59 -12.21
N THR A 90 -2.12 -24.12 -11.36
CA THR A 90 -1.02 -25.00 -11.77
C THR A 90 -1.32 -26.48 -11.53
N LYS A 91 -2.60 -26.84 -11.36
CA LYS A 91 -3.07 -28.22 -11.14
C LYS A 91 -2.46 -28.91 -9.92
N ARG A 92 -2.18 -28.13 -8.88
CA ARG A 92 -1.74 -28.59 -7.56
C ARG A 92 -2.83 -28.34 -6.53
N ASP A 93 -2.76 -29.08 -5.43
CA ASP A 93 -3.74 -29.01 -4.35
C ASP A 93 -3.68 -27.65 -3.63
N PRO A 94 -4.73 -26.81 -3.68
CA PRO A 94 -4.79 -25.56 -2.95
C PRO A 94 -5.06 -25.73 -1.44
N ASP A 95 -5.62 -26.87 -1.01
CA ASP A 95 -6.06 -27.10 0.38
C ASP A 95 -4.90 -27.34 1.34
N ILE A 96 -3.69 -27.52 0.81
CA ILE A 96 -2.44 -27.57 1.59
C ILE A 96 -2.09 -26.20 2.20
N VAL A 97 -2.74 -25.11 1.77
CA VAL A 97 -2.46 -23.75 2.23
C VAL A 97 -3.30 -23.42 3.45
N ARG A 98 -2.63 -23.15 4.57
CA ARG A 98 -3.23 -22.67 5.82
C ARG A 98 -2.65 -21.33 6.19
N TYR A 99 -3.38 -20.54 6.98
CA TYR A 99 -2.86 -19.27 7.48
C TYR A 99 -3.20 -19.02 8.94
N VAL A 100 -2.34 -18.24 9.60
CA VAL A 100 -2.53 -17.79 10.99
C VAL A 100 -2.45 -16.28 11.02
N ASN A 101 -3.58 -15.64 11.35
CA ASN A 101 -3.64 -14.19 11.52
C ASN A 101 -2.75 -13.75 12.70
N PRO A 102 -1.97 -12.67 12.55
CA PRO A 102 -1.20 -12.12 13.65
C PRO A 102 -2.13 -11.48 14.69
N SER A 103 -1.80 -11.64 15.97
CA SER A 103 -2.44 -10.90 17.06
C SER A 103 -2.19 -9.39 16.94
N GLN A 104 -3.00 -8.56 17.62
CA GLN A 104 -2.80 -7.11 17.65
C GLN A 104 -1.39 -6.71 18.10
N ARG A 105 -0.84 -7.39 19.11
CA ARG A 105 0.53 -7.19 19.58
C ARG A 105 1.55 -7.45 18.47
N GLN A 106 1.44 -8.60 17.80
CA GLN A 106 2.35 -8.99 16.71
C GLN A 106 2.29 -8.04 15.51
N ARG A 107 1.16 -7.37 15.28
CA ARG A 107 1.01 -6.38 14.22
C ARG A 107 1.73 -5.06 14.51
N LEU A 108 1.73 -4.62 15.77
CA LEU A 108 2.31 -3.33 16.15
C LEU A 108 3.79 -3.42 16.54
N GLU A 109 4.21 -4.50 17.21
CA GLU A 109 5.57 -4.65 17.74
C GLU A 109 6.70 -4.44 16.71
N PRO A 110 6.64 -5.00 15.48
CA PRO A 110 7.70 -4.78 14.50
C PRO A 110 7.86 -3.31 14.11
N ILE A 111 6.75 -2.55 14.07
CA ILE A 111 6.76 -1.14 13.70
C ILE A 111 7.23 -0.30 14.90
N LEU A 112 6.72 -0.59 16.11
CA LEU A 112 7.15 0.08 17.36
C LEU A 112 8.65 -0.15 17.67
N GLY A 113 9.14 -1.35 17.40
CA GLY A 113 10.54 -1.73 17.60
C GLY A 113 11.50 -1.24 16.52
N SER A 114 10.97 -0.68 15.43
CA SER A 114 11.75 -0.25 14.27
C SER A 114 12.56 1.02 14.52
N ASN A 115 13.29 1.47 13.50
CA ASN A 115 14.04 2.71 13.50
C ASN A 115 13.15 3.97 13.43
N LEU A 116 11.83 3.85 13.28
CA LEU A 116 10.90 4.98 13.21
C LEU A 116 10.97 5.91 14.45
N ARG A 117 11.30 5.35 15.62
CA ARG A 117 11.57 6.13 16.85
C ARG A 117 12.70 7.16 16.70
N LYS A 118 13.65 6.91 15.80
CA LYS A 118 14.79 7.81 15.55
C LYS A 118 14.40 9.03 14.71
N MET A 119 13.27 8.97 13.99
CA MET A 119 12.79 10.10 13.18
C MET A 119 12.46 11.32 14.04
N GLY A 120 12.08 11.12 15.31
CA GLY A 120 11.67 12.22 16.20
C GLY A 120 10.34 12.85 15.80
N PRO A 121 9.94 13.96 16.44
CA PRO A 121 8.64 14.56 16.20
C PRO A 121 8.54 15.27 14.85
N VAL A 122 7.42 15.10 14.16
CA VAL A 122 7.07 15.73 12.89
C VAL A 122 5.59 16.05 12.86
N ASP A 123 5.20 17.12 12.17
CA ASP A 123 3.83 17.62 12.18
C ASP A 123 3.01 16.99 11.05
N ILE A 124 3.63 16.85 9.86
CA ILE A 124 3.06 16.20 8.68
C ILE A 124 3.91 15.00 8.26
N VAL A 125 3.28 13.86 7.96
CA VAL A 125 3.95 12.71 7.33
C VAL A 125 3.30 12.39 5.99
N ILE A 126 4.12 12.23 4.95
CA ILE A 126 3.68 11.78 3.63
C ILE A 126 4.16 10.35 3.44
N MET A 127 3.24 9.46 3.06
CA MET A 127 3.51 8.04 2.89
C MET A 127 3.25 7.59 1.45
N GLY A 128 3.81 6.42 1.09
CA GLY A 128 3.55 5.76 -0.20
C GLY A 128 4.62 6.05 -1.26
N TYR A 129 4.25 6.67 -2.37
CA TYR A 129 5.12 6.93 -3.53
C TYR A 129 6.03 8.16 -3.33
N VAL A 130 6.61 8.31 -2.15
CA VAL A 130 7.39 9.49 -1.74
C VAL A 130 8.70 9.70 -2.48
N HIS A 131 9.33 8.61 -2.97
CA HIS A 131 10.55 8.68 -3.77
C HIS A 131 10.31 9.17 -5.20
N GLY A 132 9.04 9.20 -5.62
CA GLY A 132 8.63 9.79 -6.89
C GLY A 132 8.50 11.30 -6.85
N LEU A 133 8.38 11.90 -5.66
CA LEU A 133 8.22 13.34 -5.45
C LEU A 133 9.58 14.06 -5.58
N GLN A 134 10.08 14.13 -6.81
CA GLN A 134 11.41 14.64 -7.18
C GLN A 134 11.72 16.04 -6.64
N ARG A 135 10.72 16.91 -6.47
CA ARG A 135 10.89 18.26 -5.90
C ARG A 135 11.50 18.22 -4.50
N TRP A 136 11.23 17.16 -3.75
CA TRP A 136 11.66 17.04 -2.37
C TRP A 136 12.48 15.79 -2.07
N SER A 137 12.45 14.76 -2.93
CA SER A 137 13.07 13.45 -2.66
C SER A 137 14.55 13.34 -3.09
N GLN A 138 15.15 14.38 -3.67
CA GLN A 138 16.55 14.35 -4.14
C GLN A 138 17.57 14.20 -3.01
N GLY A 139 18.71 13.57 -3.25
CA GLY A 139 19.77 13.40 -2.25
C GLY A 139 19.55 12.24 -1.28
N GLY A 140 20.27 12.26 -0.15
CA GLY A 140 20.29 11.16 0.83
C GLY A 140 19.01 11.07 1.67
N TRP A 141 18.65 9.83 2.01
CA TRP A 141 17.58 9.53 2.97
C TRP A 141 18.19 9.26 4.35
N GLU A 142 17.51 9.70 5.40
CA GLU A 142 17.87 9.38 6.78
C GLU A 142 17.27 8.03 7.19
N GLY A 143 18.05 7.24 7.93
CA GLY A 143 17.67 5.88 8.29
C GLY A 143 17.60 4.95 7.08
N GLY A 144 17.14 3.73 7.32
CA GLY A 144 17.08 2.72 6.27
C GLY A 144 18.44 2.09 6.01
N ASP A 145 19.37 2.15 6.96
CA ASP A 145 20.63 1.40 6.93
C ASP A 145 20.43 -0.01 7.51
N ASN A 146 21.33 -0.97 7.23
CA ASN A 146 21.42 -2.24 7.97
C ASN A 146 20.08 -3.02 8.18
N ASP A 147 19.25 -3.11 7.15
CA ASP A 147 17.91 -3.75 7.20
C ASP A 147 16.83 -3.03 8.01
N GLU A 148 17.04 -1.74 8.31
CA GLU A 148 16.02 -0.87 8.91
C GLU A 148 14.77 -0.72 8.00
N LEU A 149 13.59 -0.83 8.61
CA LEU A 149 12.30 -0.86 7.89
C LEU A 149 11.95 0.45 7.19
N PHE A 150 12.29 1.57 7.80
CA PHE A 150 11.89 2.90 7.34
C PHE A 150 13.11 3.71 6.93
N ALA A 151 12.92 4.61 5.96
CA ALA A 151 13.81 5.73 5.76
C ALA A 151 12.95 6.97 5.55
N TRP A 152 13.45 8.13 5.93
CA TRP A 152 12.70 9.36 5.81
C TRP A 152 13.54 10.48 5.25
N LYS A 153 12.85 11.52 4.82
CA LYS A 153 13.47 12.80 4.52
C LYS A 153 12.66 13.91 5.17
N LYS A 154 13.34 14.72 5.98
CA LYS A 154 12.71 15.85 6.66
C LYS A 154 12.79 17.10 5.81
N LEU A 155 11.70 17.84 5.82
CA LEU A 155 11.55 19.13 5.18
C LEU A 155 10.91 20.08 6.19
N GLN A 156 10.99 21.38 5.91
CA GLN A 156 10.26 22.38 6.65
C GLN A 156 9.33 23.12 5.68
N SER A 157 8.08 23.25 6.06
CA SER A 157 7.12 24.10 5.34
C SER A 157 7.49 25.59 5.49
N PRO A 158 7.00 26.48 4.61
CA PRO A 158 7.17 27.93 4.76
C PRO A 158 6.70 28.47 6.13
N ASN A 159 5.67 27.85 6.73
CA ASN A 159 5.15 28.24 8.05
C ASN A 159 5.87 27.57 9.23
N GLY A 160 7.01 26.91 8.99
CA GLY A 160 7.85 26.32 10.03
C GLY A 160 7.48 24.89 10.46
N HIS A 161 6.37 24.32 9.98
CA HIS A 161 6.00 22.93 10.25
C HIS A 161 6.99 21.92 9.68
N ARG A 162 7.23 20.84 10.42
CA ARG A 162 8.14 19.75 10.07
C ARG A 162 7.38 18.71 9.28
N ILE A 163 7.85 18.43 8.07
CA ILE A 163 7.29 17.43 7.18
C ILE A 163 8.27 16.27 7.07
N ALA A 164 7.77 15.04 7.06
CA ALA A 164 8.56 13.87 6.71
C ALA A 164 7.98 13.15 5.50
N LEU A 165 8.81 12.97 4.47
CA LEU A 165 8.58 11.95 3.44
C LEU A 165 8.99 10.61 4.03
N LEU A 166 8.06 9.66 4.17
CA LEU A 166 8.32 8.37 4.82
C LEU A 166 8.25 7.22 3.80
N GLY A 167 9.41 6.61 3.56
CA GLY A 167 9.53 5.37 2.81
C GLY A 167 9.57 4.14 3.73
N CYS A 168 9.07 3.02 3.24
CA CYS A 168 9.13 1.74 3.94
C CYS A 168 9.60 0.63 2.99
N ARG A 169 10.47 -0.26 3.46
CA ARG A 169 11.00 -1.38 2.65
C ARG A 169 9.94 -2.44 2.36
N VAL A 170 9.01 -2.66 3.29
CA VAL A 170 7.84 -3.53 3.11
C VAL A 170 6.67 -2.76 2.48
N SER A 171 5.66 -3.48 1.98
CA SER A 171 4.41 -2.86 1.50
C SER A 171 3.56 -2.41 2.68
N PHE A 172 2.89 -1.26 2.56
CA PHE A 172 1.87 -0.81 3.52
C PHE A 172 0.54 -1.59 3.39
N TRP A 173 0.58 -2.84 2.94
CA TRP A 173 -0.63 -3.55 2.48
C TRP A 173 -1.68 -3.70 3.58
N GLY A 174 -2.91 -3.32 3.29
CA GLY A 174 -4.04 -3.57 4.19
C GLY A 174 -3.89 -2.87 5.52
N ASP A 175 -4.19 -3.58 6.60
CA ASP A 175 -4.12 -3.07 7.97
C ASP A 175 -2.71 -2.66 8.43
N ILE A 176 -1.64 -3.05 7.72
CA ILE A 176 -0.27 -2.56 7.97
C ILE A 176 -0.22 -1.04 7.84
N ALA A 177 -0.88 -0.46 6.83
CA ALA A 177 -0.95 0.99 6.63
C ALA A 177 -1.49 1.71 7.88
N GLY A 178 -2.63 1.27 8.39
CA GLY A 178 -3.23 1.83 9.60
C GLY A 178 -2.38 1.61 10.86
N ASN A 179 -1.66 0.48 10.95
CA ASN A 179 -0.74 0.23 12.06
C ASN A 179 0.46 1.19 12.06
N VAL A 180 0.97 1.55 10.88
CA VAL A 180 2.03 2.56 10.76
C VAL A 180 1.53 3.93 11.24
N VAL A 181 0.33 4.35 10.84
CA VAL A 181 -0.27 5.62 11.32
C VAL A 181 -0.39 5.64 12.85
N ARG A 182 -0.89 4.56 13.47
CA ARG A 182 -0.97 4.46 14.95
C ARG A 182 0.38 4.57 15.63
N VAL A 183 1.43 4.03 15.02
CA VAL A 183 2.78 4.13 15.56
C VAL A 183 3.36 5.54 15.37
N LEU A 184 3.11 6.19 14.23
CA LEU A 184 3.50 7.58 14.00
C LEU A 184 2.87 8.53 15.02
N GLN A 185 1.59 8.36 15.33
CA GLN A 185 0.89 9.11 16.38
C GLN A 185 1.61 8.96 17.72
N LYS A 186 1.96 7.73 18.09
CA LYS A 186 2.58 7.41 19.38
C LYS A 186 4.04 7.88 19.49
N LEU A 187 4.85 7.66 18.45
CA LEU A 187 6.30 7.87 18.50
C LEU A 187 6.74 9.23 17.97
N ASN A 188 5.99 9.77 17.00
CA ASN A 188 6.41 10.93 16.21
C ASN A 188 5.47 12.14 16.35
N LYS A 189 4.39 12.03 17.14
CA LYS A 189 3.45 13.12 17.45
C LYS A 189 2.89 13.80 16.18
N VAL A 190 2.58 12.98 15.17
CA VAL A 190 2.06 13.47 13.88
C VAL A 190 0.65 14.05 14.04
N SER A 191 0.41 15.18 13.38
CA SER A 191 -0.89 15.87 13.34
C SER A 191 -1.62 15.66 12.01
N CYS A 192 -0.88 15.42 10.92
CA CYS A 192 -1.45 15.13 9.60
C CYS A 192 -0.69 14.01 8.88
N VAL A 193 -1.42 13.05 8.30
CA VAL A 193 -0.88 12.02 7.41
C VAL A 193 -1.46 12.19 6.01
N LEU A 194 -0.59 12.29 5.01
CA LEU A 194 -0.96 12.32 3.61
C LEU A 194 -0.47 11.05 2.91
N TYR A 195 -1.30 10.46 2.05
CA TYR A 195 -0.96 9.24 1.33
C TYR A 195 -0.94 9.46 -0.18
N VAL A 196 0.22 9.25 -0.80
CA VAL A 196 0.41 9.33 -2.24
C VAL A 196 0.67 7.94 -2.79
N GLY A 197 -0.09 7.53 -3.79
CA GLY A 197 -0.12 6.13 -4.19
C GLY A 197 -0.87 5.90 -5.49
N LYS A 198 -1.42 4.71 -5.60
CA LYS A 198 -2.15 4.23 -6.76
C LYS A 198 -3.40 3.52 -6.30
N LEU A 199 -4.48 3.67 -7.05
CA LEU A 199 -5.71 2.91 -6.83
C LEU A 199 -6.34 2.47 -8.15
N GLY A 200 -7.33 1.59 -8.05
CA GLY A 200 -8.19 1.19 -9.15
C GLY A 200 -9.49 1.98 -9.15
N SER A 201 -10.01 2.33 -10.34
CA SER A 201 -11.34 2.94 -10.45
C SER A 201 -12.43 1.95 -10.89
N LEU A 202 -13.64 2.18 -10.40
CA LEU A 202 -14.88 1.48 -10.76
C LEU A 202 -15.77 2.29 -11.72
N ARG A 203 -15.32 3.49 -12.10
CA ARG A 203 -15.98 4.41 -13.03
C ARG A 203 -15.39 4.24 -14.42
N ALA A 204 -16.24 4.02 -15.41
CA ALA A 204 -15.83 3.68 -16.77
C ALA A 204 -15.21 4.86 -17.52
N GLU A 205 -15.36 6.08 -17.00
CA GLU A 205 -14.88 7.33 -17.54
C GLU A 205 -13.46 7.69 -17.05
N HIS A 206 -12.98 7.04 -15.98
CA HIS A 206 -11.67 7.32 -15.40
C HIS A 206 -10.56 6.52 -16.10
N SER A 207 -10.03 7.09 -17.19
CA SER A 207 -8.89 6.51 -17.92
C SER A 207 -7.64 6.38 -17.03
N PRO A 208 -6.99 5.21 -16.99
CA PRO A 208 -5.77 5.03 -16.19
C PRO A 208 -4.64 6.00 -16.55
N ASN A 209 -3.96 6.49 -15.53
CA ASN A 209 -2.82 7.41 -15.58
C ASN A 209 -3.16 8.79 -16.18
N GLN A 210 -4.43 9.20 -16.13
CA GLN A 210 -4.86 10.54 -16.54
C GLN A 210 -5.52 11.35 -15.42
N TRP A 211 -5.83 10.70 -14.30
CA TRP A 211 -6.60 11.29 -13.21
C TRP A 211 -5.91 11.03 -11.86
N LEU A 212 -6.05 11.99 -10.97
CA LEU A 212 -5.84 11.85 -9.55
C LEU A 212 -7.17 11.56 -8.85
N ALA A 213 -7.12 10.77 -7.79
CA ALA A 213 -8.27 10.43 -6.97
C ALA A 213 -8.03 10.83 -5.52
N THR A 214 -9.08 11.35 -4.90
CA THR A 214 -9.14 11.68 -3.48
C THR A 214 -10.57 11.47 -2.94
N GLY A 215 -10.77 11.62 -1.64
CA GLY A 215 -12.08 11.47 -1.02
C GLY A 215 -12.03 11.57 0.49
N CYS A 216 -13.20 11.40 1.12
CA CYS A 216 -13.39 11.56 2.56
C CYS A 216 -14.18 10.38 3.19
N GLN A 217 -14.45 9.33 2.41
CA GLN A 217 -15.25 8.18 2.84
C GLN A 217 -14.68 6.87 2.28
N SER A 218 -14.64 5.82 3.10
CA SER A 218 -14.21 4.47 2.69
C SER A 218 -15.00 3.39 3.41
N LEU A 219 -15.50 2.38 2.68
CA LEU A 219 -16.02 1.15 3.29
C LEU A 219 -14.86 0.21 3.66
N VAL A 220 -14.72 -0.10 4.95
CA VAL A 220 -13.69 -1.02 5.49
C VAL A 220 -14.40 -2.13 6.26
N HIS A 221 -14.25 -3.39 5.84
CA HIS A 221 -14.89 -4.54 6.50
C HIS A 221 -16.40 -4.37 6.77
N SER A 222 -17.13 -3.81 5.81
CA SER A 222 -18.57 -3.49 5.91
C SER A 222 -18.94 -2.29 6.80
N GLU A 223 -17.97 -1.57 7.35
CA GLU A 223 -18.20 -0.35 8.10
C GLU A 223 -17.74 0.88 7.30
N MET A 224 -18.55 1.93 7.29
CA MET A 224 -18.18 3.19 6.66
C MET A 224 -17.27 4.01 7.58
N VAL A 225 -16.11 4.39 7.07
CA VAL A 225 -15.19 5.34 7.68
C VAL A 225 -15.38 6.68 7.00
N GLN A 226 -15.56 7.74 7.77
CA GLN A 226 -15.67 9.11 7.27
C GLN A 226 -14.65 9.98 8.00
N TRP A 227 -14.02 10.90 7.29
CA TRP A 227 -13.02 11.81 7.86
C TRP A 227 -13.04 13.16 7.15
N GLU A 228 -12.45 14.18 7.77
CA GLU A 228 -12.20 15.46 7.10
C GLU A 228 -10.89 15.37 6.30
N ASN A 229 -10.99 15.48 4.97
CA ASN A 229 -9.82 15.44 4.09
C ASN A 229 -9.17 16.84 4.04
N PRO A 230 -7.94 17.01 4.56
CA PRO A 230 -7.29 18.32 4.65
C PRO A 230 -6.86 18.85 3.27
N LEU A 231 -6.85 18.01 2.23
CA LEU A 231 -6.61 18.42 0.85
C LEU A 231 -7.88 18.90 0.13
N GLY A 232 -9.07 18.66 0.70
CA GLY A 232 -10.37 18.92 0.06
C GLY A 232 -10.52 20.32 -0.53
N PRO A 233 -10.22 21.40 0.21
CA PRO A 233 -10.32 22.77 -0.31
C PRO A 233 -9.39 23.05 -1.49
N LEU A 234 -8.20 22.43 -1.54
CA LEU A 234 -7.20 22.67 -2.59
C LEU A 234 -7.52 21.96 -3.90
N VAL A 235 -8.32 20.90 -3.83
CA VAL A 235 -8.60 20.01 -4.97
C VAL A 235 -10.03 20.14 -5.49
N GLN A 236 -10.85 21.01 -4.91
CA GLN A 236 -12.26 21.17 -5.27
C GLN A 236 -12.45 21.57 -6.74
N ASP A 237 -11.62 22.50 -7.23
CA ASP A 237 -11.70 23.03 -8.60
C ASP A 237 -10.58 22.50 -9.51
N ASN A 238 -9.85 21.48 -9.06
CA ASN A 238 -8.73 20.92 -9.82
C ASN A 238 -9.24 19.96 -10.90
N ALA A 239 -9.07 20.35 -12.17
CA ALA A 239 -9.56 19.58 -13.32
C ALA A 239 -8.95 18.18 -13.46
N SER A 240 -7.81 17.91 -12.81
CA SER A 240 -7.11 16.63 -12.85
C SER A 240 -7.48 15.72 -11.67
N VAL A 241 -8.23 16.20 -10.69
CA VAL A 241 -8.57 15.47 -9.46
C VAL A 241 -10.06 15.14 -9.43
N VAL A 242 -10.38 13.87 -9.25
CA VAL A 242 -11.75 13.39 -8.99
C VAL A 242 -11.93 13.01 -7.53
N GLN A 243 -13.08 13.38 -6.97
CA GLN A 243 -13.48 13.01 -5.61
C GLN A 243 -14.54 11.92 -5.67
N GLY A 244 -14.46 10.95 -4.75
CA GLY A 244 -15.38 9.81 -4.77
C GLY A 244 -15.34 8.95 -3.52
N LEU A 245 -16.31 8.05 -3.45
CA LEU A 245 -16.46 7.05 -2.40
C LEU A 245 -15.50 5.88 -2.63
N HIS A 246 -14.72 5.56 -1.61
CA HIS A 246 -13.72 4.51 -1.65
C HIS A 246 -14.24 3.19 -1.04
N CYS A 247 -13.71 2.05 -1.47
CA CYS A 247 -13.89 0.77 -0.79
C CYS A 247 -12.53 0.10 -0.56
N THR A 248 -12.26 -0.30 0.69
CA THR A 248 -11.02 -0.99 1.05
C THR A 248 -11.21 -2.51 1.00
N LEU A 249 -10.35 -3.21 0.25
CA LEU A 249 -10.34 -4.66 0.14
C LEU A 249 -9.01 -5.26 0.61
N GLY A 250 -9.05 -6.38 1.34
CA GLY A 250 -7.83 -7.03 1.82
C GLY A 250 -6.96 -7.65 0.72
N SER A 251 -7.50 -7.88 -0.48
CA SER A 251 -6.77 -8.47 -1.60
C SER A 251 -7.33 -8.05 -2.95
N VAL A 252 -6.44 -7.77 -3.92
CA VAL A 252 -6.84 -7.59 -5.32
C VAL A 252 -7.54 -8.84 -5.90
N LEU A 253 -7.31 -10.02 -5.33
CA LEU A 253 -8.03 -11.24 -5.73
C LEU A 253 -9.52 -11.19 -5.39
N ASN A 254 -9.95 -10.30 -4.49
CA ASN A 254 -11.35 -10.09 -4.18
C ASN A 254 -12.07 -9.23 -5.23
N GLU A 255 -11.34 -8.60 -6.15
CA GLU A 255 -11.87 -7.80 -7.26
C GLU A 255 -12.39 -8.70 -8.40
N THR A 256 -13.33 -9.58 -8.08
CA THR A 256 -13.99 -10.47 -9.05
C THR A 256 -14.99 -9.70 -9.92
N LYS A 257 -15.44 -10.31 -11.02
CA LYS A 257 -16.47 -9.69 -11.88
C LYS A 257 -17.80 -9.55 -11.15
N GLU A 258 -18.10 -10.53 -10.30
CA GLU A 258 -19.29 -10.58 -9.45
C GLU A 258 -19.22 -9.45 -8.41
N TRP A 259 -18.08 -9.34 -7.71
CA TRP A 259 -17.83 -8.26 -6.76
C TRP A 259 -17.99 -6.89 -7.43
N LEU A 260 -17.38 -6.68 -8.59
CA LEU A 260 -17.49 -5.44 -9.35
C LEU A 260 -18.95 -5.13 -9.72
N LYS A 261 -19.71 -6.13 -10.19
CA LYS A 261 -21.11 -5.96 -10.57
C LYS A 261 -21.98 -5.53 -9.38
N GLU A 262 -21.72 -6.07 -8.20
CA GLU A 262 -22.42 -5.70 -6.97
C GLU A 262 -22.03 -4.30 -6.48
N HIS A 263 -20.74 -3.95 -6.54
CA HIS A 263 -20.22 -2.70 -5.95
C HIS A 263 -20.41 -1.49 -6.85
N ARG A 264 -20.40 -1.65 -8.19
CA ARG A 264 -20.82 -0.56 -9.10
C ARG A 264 -22.25 -0.11 -8.85
N ARG A 265 -23.14 -1.01 -8.39
CA ARG A 265 -24.52 -0.67 -8.02
C ARG A 265 -24.61 0.06 -6.68
N LYS A 266 -23.59 -0.07 -5.83
CA LYS A 266 -23.51 0.57 -4.51
C LYS A 266 -22.76 1.92 -4.53
N TYR A 267 -22.49 2.46 -5.72
CA TYR A 267 -21.92 3.80 -5.93
C TYR A 267 -20.47 4.01 -5.42
N TYR A 268 -19.65 2.95 -5.35
CA TYR A 268 -18.21 3.10 -5.09
C TYR A 268 -17.48 3.55 -6.36
N ASP A 269 -16.52 4.47 -6.20
CA ASP A 269 -15.73 5.06 -7.28
C ASP A 269 -14.33 4.45 -7.40
N PHE A 270 -13.77 4.07 -6.25
CA PHE A 270 -12.36 3.70 -6.09
C PHE A 270 -12.19 2.46 -5.21
N VAL A 271 -11.10 1.74 -5.43
CA VAL A 271 -10.71 0.58 -4.63
C VAL A 271 -9.19 0.50 -4.44
N ASP A 272 -8.78 0.21 -3.22
CA ASP A 272 -7.41 -0.11 -2.81
C ASP A 272 -7.40 -0.96 -1.51
N PRO A 273 -6.25 -1.50 -1.11
CA PRO A 273 -6.11 -2.14 0.20
C PRO A 273 -5.80 -1.20 1.37
N GLU A 274 -5.32 0.02 1.18
CA GLU A 274 -4.69 0.81 2.25
C GLU A 274 -5.50 1.99 2.80
N ILE A 275 -6.15 2.79 1.94
CA ILE A 275 -6.71 4.12 2.29
C ILE A 275 -7.62 4.05 3.52
N GLY A 276 -8.58 3.12 3.55
CA GLY A 276 -9.54 3.03 4.64
C GLY A 276 -8.92 2.64 5.99
N HIS A 277 -7.84 1.87 5.99
CA HIS A 277 -7.13 1.52 7.22
C HIS A 277 -6.35 2.71 7.78
N MET A 278 -5.75 3.54 6.92
CA MET A 278 -5.10 4.80 7.33
C MET A 278 -6.14 5.79 7.85
N ALA A 279 -7.24 5.98 7.13
CA ALA A 279 -8.33 6.86 7.54
C ALA A 279 -8.87 6.49 8.92
N ARG A 280 -9.16 5.19 9.14
CA ARG A 280 -9.63 4.70 10.44
C ARG A 280 -8.63 4.99 11.55
N ALA A 281 -7.34 4.71 11.31
CA ALA A 281 -6.27 4.98 12.28
C ALA A 281 -6.17 6.46 12.66
N SER A 282 -6.32 7.33 11.67
CA SER A 282 -6.27 8.77 11.84
C SER A 282 -7.47 9.29 12.63
N VAL A 283 -8.68 8.82 12.33
CA VAL A 283 -9.90 9.13 13.11
C VAL A 283 -9.76 8.65 14.56
N ASP A 284 -9.34 7.40 14.77
CA ASP A 284 -9.17 6.82 16.11
C ASP A 284 -8.15 7.61 16.96
N GLY A 285 -7.12 8.15 16.32
CA GLY A 285 -5.98 8.81 16.98
C GLY A 285 -5.96 10.33 16.90
N GLY A 286 -7.00 10.98 16.35
CA GLY A 286 -7.10 12.43 16.25
C GLY A 286 -6.08 13.08 15.31
N THR A 287 -5.69 12.41 14.23
CA THR A 287 -4.78 12.94 13.19
C THR A 287 -5.59 13.25 11.95
N GLN A 288 -5.27 14.32 11.23
CA GLN A 288 -5.85 14.58 9.91
C GLN A 288 -5.34 13.55 8.88
N PHE A 289 -6.20 13.19 7.92
CA PHE A 289 -5.83 12.24 6.88
C PHE A 289 -6.30 12.71 5.50
N GLY A 290 -5.39 12.70 4.54
CA GLY A 290 -5.69 12.94 3.13
C GLY A 290 -4.98 11.93 2.24
N TYR A 291 -5.51 11.71 1.05
CA TYR A 291 -4.81 10.94 0.03
C TYR A 291 -4.93 11.60 -1.34
N LEU A 292 -3.92 11.42 -2.16
CA LEU A 292 -3.92 11.85 -3.56
C LEU A 292 -3.27 10.73 -4.38
N HIS A 293 -4.09 9.96 -5.07
CA HIS A 293 -3.66 8.73 -5.74
C HIS A 293 -3.79 8.83 -7.24
N ILE A 294 -2.82 8.29 -7.97
CA ILE A 294 -2.96 8.12 -9.40
C ILE A 294 -3.95 6.97 -9.64
N ILE A 295 -5.00 7.22 -10.44
CA ILE A 295 -5.85 6.15 -10.95
C ILE A 295 -5.01 5.33 -11.91
N SER A 296 -4.53 4.16 -11.48
CA SER A 296 -3.54 3.37 -12.23
C SER A 296 -4.13 2.22 -13.01
N ASP A 297 -5.38 1.86 -12.69
CA ASP A 297 -6.15 0.81 -13.33
C ASP A 297 -7.64 1.15 -13.33
N ASN A 298 -8.40 0.47 -14.18
CA ASN A 298 -9.85 0.59 -14.26
C ASN A 298 -10.48 -0.80 -14.32
N LEU A 299 -11.27 -1.14 -13.29
CA LEU A 299 -11.92 -2.44 -13.20
C LEU A 299 -13.19 -2.50 -14.07
N ALA A 300 -13.81 -1.34 -14.32
CA ALA A 300 -15.08 -1.23 -15.05
C ALA A 300 -14.92 -1.33 -16.57
N MET A 301 -13.79 -0.87 -17.11
CA MET A 301 -13.50 -0.89 -18.54
C MET A 301 -12.04 -1.27 -18.77
N LYS A 302 -11.79 -2.14 -19.76
CA LYS A 302 -10.43 -2.40 -20.22
C LYS A 302 -9.95 -1.25 -21.09
N TYR A 303 -8.78 -0.72 -20.75
CA TYR A 303 -8.07 0.26 -21.55
C TYR A 303 -6.84 -0.36 -22.20
N THR A 304 -6.36 0.27 -23.27
CA THR A 304 -5.11 -0.11 -23.97
C THR A 304 -3.89 -0.06 -23.05
N HIS A 305 -3.92 0.81 -22.05
CA HIS A 305 -2.89 0.96 -21.03
C HIS A 305 -3.46 0.61 -19.66
N ASP A 306 -3.10 -0.57 -19.15
CA ASP A 306 -3.49 -1.09 -17.84
C ASP A 306 -2.25 -1.51 -17.02
N LEU A 307 -2.46 -2.23 -15.91
CA LEU A 307 -1.38 -2.75 -15.06
C LEU A 307 -0.36 -3.66 -15.78
N SER A 308 -0.68 -4.22 -16.95
CA SER A 308 0.24 -5.09 -17.71
C SER A 308 1.29 -4.32 -18.49
N ASN A 309 1.04 -3.05 -18.83
CA ASN A 309 1.87 -2.23 -19.73
C ASN A 309 2.35 -0.90 -19.11
N GLU A 310 2.60 -0.90 -17.80
CA GLU A 310 2.98 0.30 -17.02
C GLU A 310 4.27 1.01 -17.45
N ARG A 311 5.09 0.39 -18.33
CA ARG A 311 6.42 0.86 -18.72
C ARG A 311 6.47 1.51 -20.10
N VAL A 312 5.34 1.62 -20.80
CA VAL A 312 5.28 2.29 -22.12
C VAL A 312 5.49 3.80 -21.94
N ASN A 313 6.25 4.43 -22.86
CA ASN A 313 6.63 5.85 -22.77
C ASN A 313 5.47 6.80 -22.51
N ILE A 314 4.32 6.60 -23.17
CA ILE A 314 3.14 7.45 -22.97
C ILE A 314 2.61 7.36 -21.53
N VAL A 315 2.64 6.17 -20.92
CA VAL A 315 2.22 5.96 -19.53
C VAL A 315 3.20 6.65 -18.57
N LEU A 316 4.50 6.56 -18.84
CA LEU A 316 5.53 7.23 -18.04
C LEU A 316 5.41 8.76 -18.10
N GLN A 317 5.15 9.31 -19.29
CA GLN A 317 4.95 10.74 -19.48
C GLN A 317 3.70 11.26 -18.78
N ASN A 318 2.58 10.54 -18.90
CA ASN A 318 1.34 10.94 -18.21
C ASN A 318 1.49 10.85 -16.69
N ARG A 319 2.15 9.79 -16.17
CA ARG A 319 2.45 9.68 -14.74
C ARG A 319 3.33 10.82 -14.24
N LYS A 320 4.32 11.25 -15.04
CA LYS A 320 5.17 12.38 -14.67
C LYS A 320 4.34 13.64 -14.45
N LYS A 321 3.41 13.96 -15.36
CA LYS A 321 2.50 15.11 -15.21
C LYS A 321 1.64 15.01 -13.95
N LEU A 322 1.08 13.82 -13.68
CA LEU A 322 0.28 13.62 -12.46
C LEU A 322 1.10 13.73 -11.18
N VAL A 323 2.38 13.31 -11.21
CA VAL A 323 3.30 13.50 -10.08
C VAL A 323 3.62 14.98 -9.88
N GLU A 324 3.86 15.74 -10.95
CA GLU A 324 4.07 17.19 -10.89
C GLU A 324 2.84 17.89 -10.28
N GLU A 325 1.63 17.49 -10.69
CA GLU A 325 0.37 17.99 -10.11
C GLU A 325 0.22 17.66 -8.62
N ILE A 326 0.59 16.43 -8.22
CA ILE A 326 0.64 16.05 -6.80
C ILE A 326 1.59 16.96 -6.03
N GLU A 327 2.78 17.26 -6.58
CA GLU A 327 3.74 18.16 -5.94
C GLU A 327 3.23 19.61 -5.87
N ASP A 328 2.47 20.08 -6.84
CA ASP A 328 1.90 21.42 -6.79
C ASP A 328 0.81 21.55 -5.71
N ILE A 329 -0.09 20.57 -5.63
CA ILE A 329 -1.12 20.51 -4.58
C ILE A 329 -0.49 20.40 -3.20
N LEU A 330 0.52 19.53 -3.04
CA LEU A 330 1.23 19.38 -1.77
C LEU A 330 2.02 20.64 -1.38
N GLY A 331 2.60 21.34 -2.36
CA GLY A 331 3.26 22.62 -2.13
C GLY A 331 2.31 23.66 -1.56
N GLN A 332 1.14 23.85 -2.19
CA GLN A 332 0.09 24.74 -1.70
C GLN A 332 -0.42 24.31 -0.32
N PHE A 333 -0.55 23.01 -0.09
CA PHE A 333 -0.93 22.47 1.22
C PHE A 333 0.07 22.86 2.31
N PHE A 334 1.38 22.75 2.07
CA PHE A 334 2.38 23.13 3.07
C PHE A 334 2.38 24.63 3.41
N GLU A 335 1.91 25.48 2.50
CA GLU A 335 1.78 26.92 2.72
C GLU A 335 0.53 27.30 3.53
N GLN A 336 -0.52 26.49 3.46
CA GLN A 336 -1.83 26.83 4.03
C GLN A 336 -2.22 25.97 5.24
N TRP A 337 -1.53 24.84 5.45
CA TRP A 337 -1.88 23.92 6.51
C TRP A 337 -1.63 24.52 7.89
N ASP A 338 -2.62 24.32 8.77
CA ASP A 338 -2.59 24.70 10.17
C ASP A 338 -3.15 23.54 11.02
N PRO A 339 -2.42 23.05 12.04
CA PRO A 339 -2.95 22.07 12.98
C PRO A 339 -4.07 22.70 13.83
N ARG A 340 -5.32 22.42 13.49
CA ARG A 340 -6.49 22.82 14.28
C ARG A 340 -6.48 22.23 15.69
#